data_AF-A0A1B6G087-F1
#
_entry.id   AF-A0A1B6G087-F1
#
_cell.length_a   1.000
_cell.length_b   1.000
_cell.length_c   1.000
_cell.angle_alpha   90.00
_cell.angle_beta   90.00
_cell.angle_gamma   90.00
#
_symmetry.space_group_name_H-M   'P 1'
#
loop_
_entity.id
_entity.type
_entity.pdbx_description
1 polymer ?
#
loop_
_entity_poly.entity_id
_entity_poly.type
_entity_poly.pdbx_seq_one_letter_code
_entity_poly.pdbx_strand_id
1 'polypeptide(L)'
;MTQYLPPNLLALFAPREPIAYLPPIDSNQVKKHNPYSGVCDYISLFEDPKDTPPVVKIETREERKERIRKEKAEKVAYKLEKQIALWDPQEAENVTLDAFKTLFVARINYDTSESKLKREFEAYGPIKKIIMVQNITNGKPRGYAFIEYEHEKDMHCKYSKVSDFFY
;
A
#
# COMPACT_ATOMS: atom_id res chain seq x y z
N MET A 1 -12.37 39.91 -61.63
CA MET A 1 -12.13 41.24 -60.99
C MET A 1 -10.97 42.03 -61.63
N THR A 2 -10.25 41.54 -62.65
CA THR A 2 -9.15 42.29 -63.33
C THR A 2 -9.53 42.89 -64.69
N GLN A 3 -10.78 42.73 -65.13
CA GLN A 3 -11.23 42.94 -66.51
C GLN A 3 -11.16 44.40 -67.01
N TYR A 4 -11.21 45.39 -66.13
CA TYR A 4 -11.25 46.82 -66.50
C TYR A 4 -10.07 47.62 -65.96
N LEU A 5 -8.92 46.98 -65.74
CA LEU A 5 -7.71 47.68 -65.32
C LEU A 5 -7.04 48.42 -66.50
N PRO A 6 -6.30 49.50 -66.25
CA PRO A 6 -5.53 50.17 -67.30
C PRO A 6 -4.45 49.23 -67.89
N PRO A 7 -4.02 49.46 -69.14
CA PRO A 7 -3.21 48.51 -69.92
C PRO A 7 -1.87 48.15 -69.27
N ASN A 8 -1.26 49.09 -68.53
CA ASN A 8 -0.04 48.88 -67.76
C ASN A 8 -0.21 47.85 -66.62
N LEU A 9 -1.40 47.77 -66.01
CA LEU A 9 -1.72 46.81 -64.96
C LEU A 9 -2.25 45.49 -65.55
N LEU A 10 -3.00 45.53 -66.66
CA LEU A 10 -3.44 44.32 -67.36
C LEU A 10 -2.26 43.47 -67.83
N ALA A 11 -1.16 44.09 -68.26
CA ALA A 11 0.04 43.40 -68.70
C ALA A 11 0.68 42.51 -67.62
N LEU A 12 0.49 42.83 -66.33
CA LEU A 12 1.01 42.03 -65.21
C LEU A 12 0.29 40.68 -65.04
N PHE A 13 -0.92 40.56 -65.59
CA PHE A 13 -1.74 39.35 -65.52
C PHE A 13 -1.69 38.53 -66.82
N ALA A 14 -0.66 38.74 -67.66
CA ALA A 14 -0.43 37.89 -68.81
C ALA A 14 -0.24 36.43 -68.37
N PRO A 15 -0.84 35.44 -69.07
CA PRO A 15 -0.66 34.05 -68.72
C PRO A 15 0.81 33.65 -68.90
N ARG A 16 1.27 32.71 -68.07
CA ARG A 16 2.58 32.07 -68.28
C ARG A 16 2.53 31.19 -69.51
N GLU A 17 3.70 30.88 -70.06
CA GLU A 17 3.84 29.82 -71.07
C GLU A 17 3.16 28.53 -70.58
N PRO A 18 2.49 27.78 -71.47
CA PRO A 18 1.84 26.54 -71.11
C PRO A 18 2.86 25.56 -70.54
N ILE A 19 2.49 24.89 -69.46
CA ILE A 19 3.36 23.88 -68.85
C ILE A 19 3.60 22.72 -69.82
N ALA A 20 4.83 22.20 -69.84
CA ALA A 20 5.14 20.99 -70.59
C ALA A 20 4.34 19.81 -70.01
N TYR A 21 3.68 19.05 -70.89
CA TYR A 21 2.92 17.87 -70.47
C TYR A 21 3.87 16.77 -69.97
N LEU A 22 3.58 16.25 -68.79
CA LEU A 22 4.17 15.03 -68.25
C LEU A 22 3.06 14.04 -67.94
N PRO A 23 3.24 12.74 -68.26
CA PRO A 23 2.23 11.73 -67.94
C PRO A 23 2.04 11.61 -66.41
N PRO A 24 0.82 11.27 -65.94
CA PRO A 24 0.58 11.00 -64.53
C PRO A 24 1.50 9.90 -63.99
N ILE A 25 2.02 10.08 -62.77
CA ILE A 25 2.92 9.11 -62.11
C ILE A 25 2.22 7.76 -61.87
N ASP A 26 0.94 7.80 -61.50
CA ASP A 26 0.12 6.61 -61.32
C ASP A 26 -0.84 6.45 -62.49
N SER A 27 -0.83 5.26 -63.11
CA SER A 27 -1.92 4.86 -63.98
C SER A 27 -3.19 4.73 -63.12
N ASN A 28 -4.27 5.40 -63.49
CA ASN A 28 -5.62 5.17 -62.91
C ASN A 28 -6.13 3.73 -63.05
N GLN A 29 -5.33 2.81 -63.60
CA GLN A 29 -5.56 1.39 -63.52
C GLN A 29 -5.29 0.94 -62.08
N VAL A 30 -6.34 0.58 -61.36
CA VAL A 30 -6.24 -0.08 -60.04
C VAL A 30 -5.29 -1.27 -60.19
N LYS A 31 -4.07 -1.16 -59.64
CA LYS A 31 -3.11 -2.27 -59.63
C LYS A 31 -3.80 -3.43 -58.91
N LYS A 32 -4.11 -4.51 -59.63
CA LYS A 32 -4.71 -5.71 -59.06
C LYS A 32 -3.69 -6.30 -58.08
N HIS A 33 -3.90 -6.07 -56.78
CA HIS A 33 -3.12 -6.76 -55.74
C HIS A 33 -3.55 -8.22 -55.68
N ASN A 34 -2.65 -9.10 -55.26
CA ASN A 34 -3.01 -10.49 -55.00
C ASN A 34 -4.08 -10.53 -53.89
N PRO A 35 -5.20 -11.24 -54.07
CA PRO A 35 -6.20 -11.37 -53.02
C PRO A 35 -5.59 -12.09 -51.81
N TYR A 36 -6.10 -11.82 -50.60
CA TYR A 36 -5.69 -12.57 -49.41
C TYR A 36 -5.92 -14.08 -49.63
N SER A 37 -4.90 -14.89 -49.36
CA SER A 37 -5.01 -16.35 -49.33
C SER A 37 -5.37 -16.84 -47.93
N GLY A 38 -6.02 -18.00 -47.85
CA GLY A 38 -6.29 -18.66 -46.58
C GLY A 38 -5.03 -19.27 -45.97
N VAL A 39 -5.09 -19.63 -44.69
CA VAL A 39 -3.96 -20.25 -43.97
C VAL A 39 -3.83 -21.77 -44.20
N CYS A 40 -4.75 -22.36 -44.97
CA CYS A 40 -4.83 -23.81 -45.21
C CYS A 40 -3.56 -24.39 -45.84
N ASP A 41 -2.96 -23.65 -46.77
CA ASP A 41 -1.75 -24.07 -47.50
C ASP A 41 -0.53 -24.27 -46.57
N TYR A 42 -0.59 -23.71 -45.35
CA TYR A 42 0.49 -23.77 -44.36
C TYR A 42 0.28 -24.82 -43.27
N ILE A 43 -0.78 -25.63 -43.34
CA ILE A 43 -1.02 -26.69 -42.34
C ILE A 43 0.15 -27.68 -42.28
N SER A 44 0.81 -27.93 -43.40
CA SER A 44 2.01 -28.80 -43.49
C SER A 44 3.26 -28.22 -42.84
N LEU A 45 3.26 -26.92 -42.51
CA LEU A 45 4.36 -26.25 -41.81
C LEU A 45 4.19 -26.27 -40.28
N PHE A 46 3.06 -26.74 -39.75
CA PHE A 46 2.88 -26.86 -38.31
C PHE A 46 3.73 -28.00 -37.76
N GLU A 47 4.36 -27.75 -36.60
CA GLU A 47 5.14 -28.75 -35.88
C GLU A 47 4.25 -29.94 -35.51
N ASP A 48 4.83 -31.14 -35.58
CA ASP A 48 4.15 -32.34 -35.15
C ASP A 48 3.78 -32.21 -33.65
N PRO A 49 2.58 -32.65 -33.22
CA PRO A 49 2.14 -32.55 -31.83
C PRO A 49 3.06 -33.23 -30.81
N LYS A 50 4.00 -34.07 -31.27
CA LYS A 50 5.02 -34.76 -30.47
C LYS A 50 6.23 -33.89 -30.18
N ASP A 51 6.55 -32.96 -31.08
CA ASP A 51 7.69 -32.04 -30.98
C ASP A 51 7.30 -30.72 -30.33
N THR A 52 6.00 -30.48 -30.14
CA THR A 52 5.50 -29.30 -29.44
C THR A 52 5.94 -29.33 -27.98
N PRO A 53 6.62 -28.29 -27.47
CA PRO A 53 6.99 -28.22 -26.07
C PRO A 53 5.72 -28.25 -25.19
N PRO A 54 5.79 -28.83 -23.98
CA PRO A 54 4.65 -28.84 -23.09
C PRO A 54 4.19 -27.41 -22.82
N VAL A 55 2.87 -27.20 -22.86
CA VAL A 55 2.26 -25.88 -22.61
C VAL A 55 2.77 -25.34 -21.28
N VAL A 56 3.43 -24.17 -21.33
CA VAL A 56 3.89 -23.47 -20.13
C VAL A 56 2.65 -23.04 -19.34
N LYS A 57 2.41 -23.71 -18.21
CA LYS A 57 1.35 -23.31 -17.29
C LYS A 57 1.75 -21.99 -16.63
N ILE A 58 1.18 -20.90 -17.13
CA ILE A 58 1.31 -19.58 -16.52
C ILE A 58 0.45 -19.59 -15.26
N GLU A 59 0.98 -19.00 -14.18
CA GLU A 59 0.23 -18.84 -12.95
C GLU A 59 -1.10 -18.13 -13.22
N THR A 60 -2.17 -18.73 -12.71
CA THR A 60 -3.48 -18.09 -12.68
C THR A 60 -3.45 -16.89 -11.74
N ARG A 61 -4.42 -15.99 -11.90
CA ARG A 61 -4.57 -14.83 -11.02
C ARG A 61 -4.72 -15.22 -9.54
N GLU A 62 -5.31 -16.39 -9.28
CA GLU A 62 -5.56 -16.90 -7.93
C GLU A 62 -4.26 -17.38 -7.27
N GLU A 63 -3.48 -18.22 -7.96
CA GLU A 63 -2.17 -18.67 -7.51
C GLU A 63 -1.22 -17.50 -7.24
N ARG A 64 -1.22 -16.48 -8.11
CA ARG A 64 -0.45 -15.25 -7.90
C ARG A 64 -0.87 -14.51 -6.61
N LYS A 65 -2.17 -14.43 -6.32
CA LYS A 65 -2.68 -13.78 -5.09
C LYS A 65 -2.29 -14.57 -3.85
N GLU A 66 -2.38 -15.89 -3.89
CA GLU A 66 -1.99 -16.76 -2.78
C GLU A 66 -0.49 -16.65 -2.48
N ARG A 67 0.36 -16.66 -3.50
CA ARG A 67 1.80 -16.42 -3.35
C ARG A 67 2.07 -15.10 -2.64
N ILE A 68 1.46 -14.01 -3.12
CA ILE A 68 1.63 -12.68 -2.50
C ILE A 68 1.13 -12.67 -1.05
N ARG A 69 0.01 -13.35 -0.74
CA ARG A 69 -0.53 -13.44 0.62
C ARG A 69 0.41 -14.22 1.53
N LYS A 70 0.96 -15.34 1.05
CA LYS A 70 1.89 -16.20 1.77
C LYS A 70 3.21 -15.46 2.04
N GLU A 71 3.81 -14.84 1.03
CA GLU A 71 5.02 -14.02 1.19
C GLU A 71 4.81 -12.87 2.19
N LYS A 72 3.65 -12.20 2.14
CA LYS A 72 3.31 -11.16 3.12
C LYS A 72 3.19 -11.72 4.53
N ALA A 73 2.54 -12.87 4.70
CA ALA A 73 2.41 -13.53 5.99
C ALA A 73 3.77 -13.96 6.55
N GLU A 74 4.64 -14.55 5.72
CA GLU A 74 6.00 -14.94 6.07
C GLU A 74 6.85 -13.72 6.48
N LYS A 75 6.76 -12.61 5.73
CA LYS A 75 7.46 -11.36 6.10
C LYS A 75 6.97 -10.80 7.43
N VAL A 76 5.66 -10.86 7.70
CA VAL A 76 5.09 -10.45 8.98
C VAL A 76 5.56 -11.36 10.11
N ALA A 77 5.56 -12.68 9.89
CA ALA A 77 6.04 -13.66 10.86
C ALA A 77 7.52 -13.45 11.20
N TYR A 78 8.39 -13.32 10.19
CA TYR A 78 9.81 -13.03 10.37
C TYR A 78 10.04 -11.72 11.15
N LYS A 79 9.28 -10.66 10.83
CA LYS A 79 9.38 -9.39 11.56
C LYS A 79 8.97 -9.55 13.03
N LEU A 80 7.91 -10.32 13.29
CA LEU A 80 7.43 -10.58 14.64
C LEU A 80 8.45 -11.40 15.45
N GLU A 81 8.99 -12.48 14.87
CA GLU A 81 10.04 -13.29 15.50
C GLU A 81 11.26 -12.44 15.87
N LYS A 82 11.72 -11.59 14.96
CA LYS A 82 12.82 -10.66 15.22
C LYS A 82 12.49 -9.67 16.35
N GLN A 83 11.25 -9.15 16.39
CA GLN A 83 10.82 -8.24 17.44
C GLN A 83 10.72 -8.94 18.80
N ILE A 84 10.24 -10.18 18.85
CA ILE A 84 10.19 -10.99 20.07
C ILE A 84 11.59 -11.26 20.59
N ALA A 85 12.52 -11.64 19.70
CA ALA A 85 13.91 -11.91 20.08
C ALA A 85 14.65 -10.67 20.63
N LEU A 86 14.26 -9.46 20.20
CA LEU A 86 14.84 -8.21 20.67
C LEU A 86 14.15 -7.65 21.93
N TRP A 87 12.96 -8.14 22.28
CA TRP A 87 12.15 -7.55 23.34
C TRP A 87 12.57 -8.07 24.71
N ASP A 88 13.30 -7.25 25.47
CA ASP A 88 13.57 -7.47 26.89
C ASP A 88 12.82 -6.42 27.74
N PRO A 89 11.82 -6.83 28.54
CA PRO A 89 11.08 -5.93 29.42
C PRO A 89 11.89 -5.46 30.64
N GLN A 90 12.97 -6.13 31.04
CA GLN A 90 13.71 -5.75 32.25
C GLN A 90 14.70 -4.60 32.02
N GLU A 91 15.20 -4.44 30.79
CA GLU A 91 16.13 -3.35 30.43
C GLU A 91 15.40 -2.00 30.26
N ALA A 92 14.08 -2.01 30.08
CA ALA A 92 13.34 -0.81 29.74
C ALA A 92 13.22 0.18 30.93
N GLU A 93 13.69 1.40 30.74
CA GLU A 93 13.70 2.49 31.75
C GLU A 93 12.30 2.85 32.29
N ASN A 94 11.26 2.57 31.50
CA ASN A 94 9.86 2.86 31.83
C ASN A 94 9.13 1.69 32.52
N VAL A 95 9.86 0.71 33.06
CA VAL A 95 9.28 -0.45 33.74
C VAL A 95 9.41 -0.31 35.26
N THR A 96 8.43 -0.83 35.98
CA THR A 96 8.42 -0.88 37.44
C THR A 96 9.31 -2.01 37.94
N LEU A 97 9.93 -1.81 39.10
CA LEU A 97 10.95 -2.73 39.63
C LEU A 97 10.35 -4.07 40.08
N ASP A 98 9.12 -4.05 40.59
CA ASP A 98 8.47 -5.22 41.18
C ASP A 98 7.14 -5.53 40.47
N ALA A 99 7.13 -6.60 39.69
CA ALA A 99 5.95 -7.03 38.94
C ALA A 99 4.77 -7.45 39.84
N PHE A 100 5.04 -8.00 41.03
CA PHE A 100 3.99 -8.47 41.96
C PHE A 100 3.29 -7.31 42.68
N LYS A 101 3.90 -6.12 42.71
CA LYS A 101 3.31 -4.90 43.28
C LYS A 101 2.75 -3.96 42.22
N THR A 102 2.85 -4.33 40.95
CA THR A 102 2.44 -3.48 39.83
C THR A 102 1.06 -3.87 39.33
N LEU A 103 0.12 -2.93 39.38
CA LEU A 103 -1.19 -3.05 38.78
C LEU A 103 -1.17 -2.51 37.35
N PHE A 104 -1.64 -3.32 36.39
CA PHE A 104 -1.88 -2.88 35.01
C PHE A 104 -3.31 -2.34 34.87
N VAL A 105 -3.42 -1.09 34.39
CA VAL A 105 -4.70 -0.43 34.15
C VAL A 105 -4.81 -0.07 32.68
N ALA A 106 -5.82 -0.59 31.99
CA ALA A 106 -6.09 -0.30 30.59
C ALA A 106 -7.44 0.42 30.41
N ARG A 107 -7.71 0.89 29.18
CA ARG A 107 -8.95 1.60 28.80
C ARG A 107 -9.16 2.91 29.57
N ILE A 108 -8.08 3.59 29.88
CA ILE A 108 -8.10 4.90 30.52
C ILE A 108 -8.48 5.95 29.46
N ASN A 109 -9.37 6.90 29.81
CA ASN A 109 -9.68 8.01 28.92
C ASN A 109 -8.42 8.85 28.65
N TYR A 110 -8.23 9.29 27.40
CA TYR A 110 -7.03 10.01 26.96
C TYR A 110 -6.83 11.36 27.67
N ASP A 111 -7.91 11.98 28.16
CA ASP A 111 -7.85 13.25 28.90
C ASP A 111 -7.58 13.08 30.40
N THR A 112 -7.43 11.84 30.88
CA THR A 112 -7.19 11.55 32.30
C THR A 112 -5.77 11.92 32.66
N SER A 113 -5.60 12.82 33.64
CA SER A 113 -4.29 13.15 34.19
C SER A 113 -3.80 12.10 35.19
N GLU A 114 -2.49 12.02 35.35
CA GLU A 114 -1.85 11.17 36.37
C GLU A 114 -2.39 11.46 37.78
N SER A 115 -2.64 12.74 38.11
CA SER A 115 -3.18 13.15 39.41
C SER A 115 -4.58 12.57 39.67
N LYS A 116 -5.41 12.46 38.63
CA LYS A 116 -6.74 11.85 38.74
C LYS A 116 -6.61 10.36 39.00
N LEU A 117 -5.73 9.66 38.29
CA LEU A 117 -5.43 8.26 38.57
C LEU A 117 -4.89 8.07 39.98
N LYS A 118 -3.94 8.90 40.41
CA LYS A 118 -3.40 8.83 41.77
C LYS A 118 -4.51 8.90 42.81
N ARG A 119 -5.39 9.91 42.72
CA ARG A 119 -6.50 10.10 43.67
C ARG A 119 -7.45 8.90 43.75
N GLU A 120 -7.85 8.34 42.61
CA GLU A 120 -8.77 7.19 42.57
C GLU A 120 -8.08 5.89 43.03
N PHE A 121 -6.75 5.79 42.91
CA PHE A 121 -5.99 4.58 43.23
C PHE A 121 -5.36 4.58 44.63
N GLU A 122 -5.20 5.74 45.23
CA GLU A 122 -4.66 5.95 46.59
C GLU A 122 -5.63 5.47 47.67
N ALA A 123 -6.95 5.44 47.39
CA ALA A 123 -7.97 4.90 48.30
C ALA A 123 -7.77 3.41 48.66
N TYR A 124 -6.96 2.69 47.90
CA TYR A 124 -6.72 1.25 48.08
C TYR A 124 -5.38 0.95 48.77
N GLY A 125 -4.49 1.93 48.83
CA GLY A 125 -3.17 1.79 49.44
C GLY A 125 -2.18 2.84 48.95
N PRO A 126 -1.05 3.02 49.66
CA PRO A 126 0.01 3.95 49.28
C PRO A 126 0.66 3.56 47.94
N ILE A 127 0.69 4.53 47.01
CA ILE A 127 1.26 4.37 45.68
C ILE A 127 2.72 4.83 45.70
N LYS A 128 3.62 3.97 45.20
CA LYS A 128 5.04 4.24 45.06
C LYS A 128 5.38 4.97 43.76
N LYS A 129 4.85 4.50 42.62
CA LYS A 129 5.14 5.06 41.30
C LYS A 129 3.96 4.84 40.35
N ILE A 130 3.68 5.83 39.49
CA ILE A 130 2.73 5.71 38.39
C ILE A 130 3.49 5.94 37.09
N ILE A 131 3.28 5.07 36.10
CA ILE A 131 3.86 5.20 34.77
C ILE A 131 2.71 5.17 33.77
N MET A 132 2.34 6.33 33.23
CA MET A 132 1.41 6.43 32.12
C MET A 132 2.15 6.22 30.80
N VAL A 133 1.75 5.21 30.03
CA VAL A 133 2.44 4.91 28.78
C VAL A 133 1.91 5.79 27.66
N GLN A 134 2.82 6.57 27.09
CA GLN A 134 2.60 7.38 25.90
C GLN A 134 3.34 6.79 24.71
N ASN A 135 2.84 7.08 23.51
CA ASN A 135 3.52 6.67 22.29
C ASN A 135 4.71 7.60 22.03
N ILE A 136 5.90 7.02 21.93
CA ILE A 136 7.20 7.71 21.78
C ILE A 136 7.22 8.62 20.55
N THR A 137 6.48 8.28 19.49
CA THR A 137 6.49 9.03 18.22
C THR A 137 5.64 10.29 18.23
N ASN A 138 4.52 10.29 18.95
CA ASN A 138 3.51 11.35 18.87
C ASN A 138 3.18 11.98 20.23
N GLY A 139 3.77 11.48 21.33
CA GLY A 139 3.54 11.94 22.69
C GLY A 139 2.12 11.71 23.21
N LYS A 140 1.25 11.02 22.46
CA LYS A 140 -0.15 10.82 22.85
C LYS A 140 -0.25 9.67 23.86
N PRO A 141 -1.13 9.78 24.86
CA PRO A 141 -1.36 8.71 25.82
C PRO A 141 -1.91 7.48 25.11
N ARG A 142 -1.38 6.29 25.42
CA ARG A 142 -1.78 5.03 24.80
C ARG A 142 -3.05 4.43 25.44
N GLY A 143 -3.50 5.03 26.55
CA GLY A 143 -4.71 4.61 27.27
C GLY A 143 -4.48 3.47 28.27
N TYR A 144 -3.22 3.24 28.69
CA TYR A 144 -2.89 2.33 29.77
C TYR A 144 -1.77 2.88 30.66
N ALA A 145 -1.73 2.42 31.91
CA ALA A 145 -0.77 2.82 32.91
C ALA A 145 -0.38 1.64 33.81
N PHE A 146 0.82 1.73 34.39
CA PHE A 146 1.31 0.84 35.44
C PHE A 146 1.37 1.60 36.76
N ILE A 147 0.83 1.00 37.82
CA ILE A 147 0.79 1.59 39.15
C ILE A 147 1.50 0.64 40.11
N GLU A 148 2.65 1.06 40.63
CA GLU A 148 3.41 0.33 41.64
C GLU A 148 2.94 0.75 43.03
N TYR A 149 2.47 -0.21 43.82
CA TYR A 149 2.13 -0.01 45.22
C TYR A 149 3.33 -0.29 46.13
N GLU A 150 3.30 0.22 47.37
CA GLU A 150 4.34 -0.13 48.36
C GLU A 150 4.23 -1.59 48.81
N HIS A 151 3.00 -2.10 48.96
CA HIS A 151 2.72 -3.45 49.45
C HIS A 151 1.92 -4.26 48.41
N GLU A 152 2.24 -5.56 48.30
CA GLU A 152 1.57 -6.49 47.39
C GLU A 152 0.09 -6.71 47.76
N LYS A 153 -0.24 -6.68 49.06
CA LYS A 153 -1.62 -6.84 49.55
C LYS A 153 -2.57 -5.77 49.01
N ASP A 154 -2.08 -4.55 48.86
CA ASP A 154 -2.85 -3.40 48.39
C ASP A 154 -3.18 -3.53 46.90
N MET A 155 -2.20 -4.01 46.12
CA MET A 155 -2.39 -4.38 44.71
C MET A 155 -3.44 -5.50 44.56
N HIS A 156 -3.35 -6.56 45.36
CA HIS A 156 -4.28 -7.69 45.29
C HIS A 156 -5.71 -7.33 45.73
N CYS A 157 -5.86 -6.53 46.79
CA CYS A 157 -7.16 -6.00 47.24
C CYS A 157 -7.87 -5.21 46.12
N LYS A 158 -7.09 -4.51 45.28
CA LYS A 158 -7.63 -3.78 44.15
C LYS A 158 -8.06 -4.68 43.00
N TYR A 159 -7.25 -5.69 42.64
CA TYR A 159 -7.61 -6.65 41.58
C TYR A 159 -9.00 -7.25 41.81
N SER A 160 -9.32 -7.60 43.05
CA SER A 160 -10.62 -8.19 43.40
C SER A 160 -11.78 -7.20 43.38
N LYS A 161 -11.57 -5.91 43.70
CA LYS A 161 -12.67 -4.94 43.85
C LYS A 161 -12.98 -4.17 42.56
N VAL A 162 -11.99 -3.97 41.70
CA VAL A 162 -12.15 -3.20 40.46
C VAL A 162 -12.67 -4.08 39.32
N SER A 163 -12.36 -5.37 39.32
CA SER A 163 -12.99 -6.33 38.41
C SER A 163 -14.52 -6.30 38.53
N ASP A 164 -15.01 -6.14 39.75
CA ASP A 164 -16.44 -6.16 40.06
C ASP A 164 -17.15 -4.84 39.73
N PHE A 165 -16.41 -3.73 39.61
CA PHE A 165 -16.97 -2.41 39.32
C PHE A 165 -17.18 -2.14 37.81
N PHE A 166 -16.64 -3.00 36.95
CA PHE A 166 -16.68 -2.84 35.48
C PHE A 166 -17.47 -3.94 34.76
N TYR A 167 -18.25 -4.74 35.50
CA TYR A 167 -19.24 -5.69 34.97
C TYR A 167 -20.67 -5.19 35.20
#